data_AF-A0A368Z0B0-F1
#
_entry.id   AF-A0A368Z0B0-F1
#
_cell.length_a   1.000
_cell.length_b   1.000
_cell.length_c   1.000
_cell.angle_alpha   90.00
_cell.angle_beta   90.00
_cell.angle_gamma   90.00
#
_symmetry.space_group_name_H-M   'P 1'
#
loop_
_entity.id
_entity.type
_entity.pdbx_description
1 polymer ?
#
loop_
_entity_poly.entity_id
_entity_poly.type
_entity_poly.pdbx_seq_one_letter_code
_entity_poly.pdbx_strand_id
1 'polypeptide(L)'
;MGIGPSTKETSLHHFRDPLLNIINKDEDINLMGVIIVGTPQSQKEKYYVGKRAAQWAEAMQVDGAIVSADGWGNSDVDFANTIKEIAVRDIEVVGLSFIGIQGKFVVKNRYMDTIIDINKSESGIETEVVGENTVDELDAKKALAFLKLKMKR
;
A
#
# COMPACT_ATOMS: atom_id res chain seq x y z
N MET A 1 -9.67 -6.25 18.74
CA MET A 1 -10.02 -4.88 18.33
C MET A 1 -10.06 -4.90 16.80
N GLY A 2 -11.15 -4.45 16.20
CA GLY A 2 -11.39 -4.56 14.75
C GLY A 2 -10.81 -3.38 13.97
N ILE A 3 -11.04 -3.36 12.66
CA ILE A 3 -10.75 -2.20 11.82
C ILE A 3 -11.76 -1.11 12.16
N GLY A 4 -11.31 -0.05 12.85
CA GLY A 4 -12.15 1.06 13.25
C GLY A 4 -12.04 2.29 12.34
N PRO A 5 -12.88 3.31 12.59
CA PRO A 5 -13.05 4.48 11.73
C PRO A 5 -11.75 5.22 11.38
N SER A 6 -10.73 5.18 12.25
CA SER A 6 -9.51 5.95 12.03
C SER A 6 -8.64 5.42 10.91
N THR A 7 -8.81 4.16 10.55
CA THR A 7 -8.15 3.50 9.41
C THR A 7 -9.05 3.38 8.17
N LYS A 8 -10.20 4.08 8.18
CA LYS A 8 -11.13 4.09 7.06
C LYS A 8 -10.98 5.36 6.25
N GLU A 9 -10.87 5.19 4.95
CA GLU A 9 -10.89 6.28 4.00
C GLU A 9 -12.33 6.65 3.65
N THR A 10 -12.59 7.94 3.48
CA THR A 10 -13.90 8.43 3.02
C THR A 10 -13.94 8.46 1.50
N SER A 11 -15.13 8.43 0.90
CA SER A 11 -15.25 8.65 -0.55
C SER A 11 -14.58 9.97 -0.98
N LEU A 12 -14.66 11.01 -0.14
CA LEU A 12 -13.99 12.28 -0.40
C LEU A 12 -12.46 12.13 -0.47
N HIS A 13 -11.88 11.30 0.40
CA HIS A 13 -10.45 11.01 0.39
C HIS A 13 -10.05 10.29 -0.89
N HIS A 14 -10.77 9.23 -1.30
CA HIS A 14 -10.51 8.55 -2.58
C HIS A 14 -10.67 9.47 -3.80
N PHE A 15 -11.65 10.39 -3.81
CA PHE A 15 -11.78 11.39 -4.89
C PHE A 15 -10.67 12.45 -4.88
N ARG A 16 -9.99 12.63 -3.74
CA ARG A 16 -8.89 13.57 -3.54
C ARG A 16 -7.61 12.86 -3.13
N ASP A 17 -7.39 11.68 -3.71
CA ASP A 17 -6.35 10.76 -3.28
C ASP A 17 -4.97 11.47 -3.27
N PRO A 18 -4.32 11.59 -2.10
CA PRO A 18 -3.07 12.33 -1.98
C PRO A 18 -1.92 11.62 -2.70
N LEU A 19 -1.95 10.30 -2.81
CA LEU A 19 -0.95 9.51 -3.50
C LEU A 19 -0.96 9.80 -5.01
N LEU A 20 -2.14 9.73 -5.64
CA LEU A 20 -2.32 10.07 -7.06
C LEU A 20 -2.04 11.55 -7.33
N ASN A 21 -2.46 12.45 -6.42
CA ASN A 21 -2.17 13.88 -6.56
C ASN A 21 -0.67 14.20 -6.57
N ILE A 22 0.14 13.47 -5.79
CA ILE A 22 1.59 13.63 -5.75
C ILE A 22 2.26 12.95 -6.95
N ILE A 23 1.91 11.71 -7.26
CA ILE A 23 2.53 10.94 -8.36
C ILE A 23 2.23 11.59 -9.72
N ASN A 24 0.99 12.00 -9.97
CA ASN A 24 0.59 12.58 -11.26
C ASN A 24 1.20 13.96 -11.54
N LYS A 25 1.79 14.63 -10.53
CA LYS A 25 2.46 15.92 -10.67
C LYS A 25 3.98 15.80 -10.73
N ASP A 26 4.51 14.59 -10.55
CA ASP A 26 5.94 14.36 -10.55
C ASP A 26 6.49 14.31 -11.98
N GLU A 27 7.56 15.05 -12.25
CA GLU A 27 8.13 15.17 -13.59
C GLU A 27 9.09 14.02 -13.95
N ASP A 28 9.55 13.25 -12.95
CA ASP A 28 10.52 12.15 -13.18
C ASP A 28 9.83 10.79 -13.39
N ILE A 29 8.53 10.67 -13.08
CA ILE A 29 7.78 9.40 -13.11
C ILE A 29 6.60 9.49 -14.06
N ASN A 30 6.42 8.45 -14.86
CA ASN A 30 5.23 8.26 -15.67
C ASN A 30 4.22 7.37 -14.93
N LEU A 31 3.04 7.90 -14.60
CA LEU A 31 1.96 7.12 -13.99
C LEU A 31 1.33 6.18 -15.05
N MET A 32 1.68 4.90 -14.98
CA MET A 32 1.22 3.89 -15.95
C MET A 32 -0.22 3.44 -15.72
N GLY A 33 -0.71 3.47 -14.48
CA GLY A 33 -2.09 3.11 -14.16
C GLY A 33 -2.34 2.84 -12.68
N VAL A 34 -3.60 2.55 -12.36
CA VAL A 34 -4.07 2.20 -11.01
C VAL A 34 -4.75 0.83 -11.07
N ILE A 35 -4.33 -0.09 -10.19
CA ILE A 35 -4.91 -1.43 -10.08
C ILE A 35 -5.63 -1.54 -8.74
N ILE A 36 -6.93 -1.80 -8.78
CA ILE A 36 -7.72 -2.09 -7.58
C ILE A 36 -7.68 -3.60 -7.32
N VAL A 37 -7.09 -3.99 -6.21
CA VAL A 37 -6.98 -5.39 -5.78
C VAL A 37 -8.02 -5.65 -4.70
N GLY A 38 -8.85 -6.68 -4.88
CA GLY A 38 -9.83 -7.07 -3.86
C GLY A 38 -9.14 -7.60 -2.59
N THR A 39 -9.84 -7.52 -1.45
CA THR A 39 -9.41 -8.10 -0.16
C THR A 39 -10.26 -9.33 0.19
N PRO A 40 -10.08 -10.46 -0.50
CA PRO A 40 -10.92 -11.64 -0.31
C PRO A 40 -10.73 -12.28 1.07
N GLN A 41 -11.76 -12.98 1.54
CA GLN A 41 -11.67 -13.68 2.82
C GLN A 41 -10.88 -14.99 2.72
N SER A 42 -11.06 -15.74 1.63
CA SER A 42 -10.45 -17.06 1.43
C SER A 42 -8.97 -16.96 1.10
N GLN A 43 -8.14 -17.72 1.81
CA GLN A 43 -6.70 -17.78 1.60
C GLN A 43 -6.31 -18.03 0.13
N LYS A 44 -7.02 -18.94 -0.55
CA LYS A 44 -6.76 -19.27 -1.96
C LYS A 44 -6.94 -18.03 -2.85
N GLU A 45 -7.96 -17.24 -2.56
CA GLU A 45 -8.26 -16.02 -3.32
C GLU A 45 -7.26 -14.92 -3.01
N LYS A 46 -6.76 -14.81 -1.77
CA LYS A 46 -5.68 -13.86 -1.40
C LYS A 46 -4.43 -14.06 -2.27
N TYR A 47 -4.05 -15.32 -2.47
CA TYR A 47 -2.94 -15.67 -3.36
C TYR A 47 -3.26 -15.37 -4.83
N TYR A 48 -4.49 -15.66 -5.26
CA TYR A 48 -4.93 -15.44 -6.63
C TYR A 48 -4.89 -13.96 -7.00
N VAL A 49 -5.51 -13.07 -6.20
CA VAL A 49 -5.59 -11.64 -6.52
C VAL A 49 -4.23 -10.97 -6.58
N GLY A 50 -3.32 -11.29 -5.64
CA GLY A 50 -1.95 -10.76 -5.65
C GLY A 50 -1.17 -11.21 -6.89
N LYS A 51 -1.32 -12.47 -7.31
CA LYS A 51 -0.69 -12.97 -8.54
C LYS A 51 -1.25 -12.27 -9.79
N ARG A 52 -2.57 -12.01 -9.85
CA ARG A 52 -3.20 -11.31 -10.98
C ARG A 52 -2.74 -9.86 -11.07
N ALA A 53 -2.64 -9.16 -9.94
CA ALA A 53 -2.12 -7.79 -9.89
C ALA A 53 -0.66 -7.72 -10.38
N ALA A 54 0.19 -8.64 -9.92
CA ALA A 54 1.58 -8.71 -10.36
C ALA A 54 1.74 -9.03 -11.85
N GLN A 55 0.89 -9.91 -12.41
CA GLN A 55 0.86 -10.19 -13.85
C GLN A 55 0.49 -8.96 -14.68
N TRP A 56 -0.38 -8.09 -14.17
CA TRP A 56 -0.72 -6.83 -14.84
C TRP A 56 0.45 -5.86 -14.80
N ALA A 57 1.08 -5.69 -13.63
CA ALA A 57 2.27 -4.84 -13.49
C ALA A 57 3.40 -5.27 -14.44
N GLU A 58 3.67 -6.57 -14.51
CA GLU A 58 4.65 -7.18 -15.42
C GLU A 58 4.30 -6.96 -16.90
N ALA A 59 3.04 -7.18 -17.29
CA ALA A 59 2.59 -6.96 -18.66
C ALA A 59 2.63 -5.48 -19.08
N MET A 60 2.44 -4.57 -18.13
CA MET A 60 2.59 -3.12 -18.33
C MET A 60 4.05 -2.67 -18.33
N GLN A 61 4.99 -3.57 -18.00
CA GLN A 61 6.43 -3.32 -17.94
C GLN A 61 6.78 -2.13 -17.04
N VAL A 62 6.14 -2.04 -15.87
CA VAL A 62 6.42 -0.96 -14.92
C VAL A 62 7.75 -1.19 -14.21
N ASP A 63 8.52 -0.13 -14.01
CA ASP A 63 9.78 -0.19 -13.24
C ASP A 63 9.54 -0.32 -11.73
N GLY A 64 8.37 0.15 -11.26
CA GLY A 64 8.02 0.11 -9.86
C GLY A 64 6.53 0.24 -9.58
N ALA A 65 6.13 -0.17 -8.37
CA ALA A 65 4.75 -0.14 -7.88
C ALA A 65 4.67 0.34 -6.43
N ILE A 66 3.63 1.11 -6.12
CA ILE A 66 3.24 1.43 -4.74
C ILE A 66 1.99 0.62 -4.41
N VAL A 67 2.05 -0.15 -3.32
CA VAL A 67 0.92 -0.94 -2.82
C VAL A 67 0.39 -0.26 -1.57
N SER A 68 -0.86 0.21 -1.61
CA SER A 68 -1.55 0.76 -0.44
C SER A 68 -2.59 -0.22 0.09
N ALA A 69 -2.78 -0.30 1.41
CA ALA A 69 -3.77 -1.16 2.06
C ALA A 69 -4.65 -0.40 3.05
N ASP A 70 -5.96 -0.48 2.80
CA ASP A 70 -7.01 0.10 3.65
C ASP A 70 -7.49 -0.92 4.70
N GLY A 71 -6.56 -1.34 5.55
CA GLY A 71 -6.85 -2.29 6.62
C GLY A 71 -5.62 -3.05 7.08
N TRP A 72 -5.79 -3.79 8.19
CA TRP A 72 -4.74 -4.56 8.83
C TRP A 72 -5.30 -5.86 9.41
N GLY A 73 -4.42 -6.80 9.74
CA GLY A 73 -4.80 -8.11 10.27
C GLY A 73 -4.95 -9.15 9.17
N ASN A 74 -6.19 -9.57 8.85
CA ASN A 74 -6.39 -10.60 7.81
C ASN A 74 -5.96 -10.11 6.41
N SER A 75 -6.08 -8.80 6.14
CA SER A 75 -5.66 -8.17 4.89
C SER A 75 -4.14 -8.12 4.71
N ASP A 76 -3.37 -8.29 5.80
CA ASP A 76 -1.91 -8.33 5.73
C ASP A 76 -1.42 -9.47 4.85
N VAL A 77 -2.19 -10.56 4.78
CA VAL A 77 -1.87 -11.70 3.93
C VAL A 77 -1.97 -11.33 2.45
N ASP A 78 -3.01 -10.58 2.06
CA ASP A 78 -3.18 -10.07 0.69
C ASP A 78 -2.06 -9.08 0.36
N PHE A 79 -1.79 -8.14 1.27
CA PHE A 79 -0.79 -7.10 1.12
C PHE A 79 0.62 -7.70 0.96
N ALA A 80 1.02 -8.55 1.91
CA ALA A 80 2.31 -9.23 1.87
C ALA A 80 2.47 -10.09 0.62
N ASN A 81 1.41 -10.82 0.24
CA ASN A 81 1.46 -11.65 -0.97
C ASN A 81 1.57 -10.81 -2.24
N THR A 82 0.82 -9.70 -2.35
CA THR A 82 0.85 -8.82 -3.52
C THR A 82 2.24 -8.19 -3.67
N ILE A 83 2.83 -7.69 -2.57
CA ILE A 83 4.21 -7.18 -2.56
C ILE A 83 5.20 -8.25 -3.02
N LYS A 84 5.09 -9.47 -2.48
CA LYS A 84 5.95 -10.59 -2.87
C LYS A 84 5.82 -10.89 -4.37
N GLU A 85 4.60 -11.03 -4.88
CA GLU A 85 4.36 -11.40 -6.28
C GLU A 85 4.86 -10.31 -7.24
N ILE A 86 4.75 -9.03 -6.88
CA ILE A 86 5.35 -7.94 -7.67
C ILE A 86 6.87 -8.05 -7.65
N ALA A 87 7.47 -8.16 -6.46
CA ALA A 87 8.93 -8.12 -6.30
C ALA A 87 9.66 -9.34 -6.88
N VAL A 88 9.04 -10.53 -6.92
CA VAL A 88 9.66 -11.72 -7.55
C VAL A 88 9.71 -11.62 -9.08
N ARG A 89 9.12 -10.58 -9.67
CA ARG A 89 9.15 -10.27 -11.11
C ARG A 89 10.09 -9.11 -11.43
N ASP A 90 11.01 -8.82 -10.50
CA ASP A 90 12.01 -7.76 -10.63
C ASP A 90 11.41 -6.35 -10.81
N ILE A 91 10.23 -6.11 -10.21
CA ILE A 91 9.58 -4.80 -10.13
C ILE A 91 9.79 -4.23 -8.73
N GLU A 92 10.31 -3.01 -8.65
CA GLU A 92 10.55 -2.36 -7.36
C GLU A 92 9.24 -2.02 -6.65
N VAL A 93 9.18 -2.22 -5.33
CA VAL A 93 7.93 -2.08 -4.58
C VAL A 93 8.10 -1.31 -3.28
N VAL A 94 7.15 -0.42 -3.01
CA VAL A 94 6.99 0.30 -1.74
C VAL A 94 5.57 0.09 -1.23
N GLY A 95 5.42 -0.13 0.08
CA GLY A 95 4.12 -0.32 0.71
C GLY A 95 3.66 0.88 1.54
N LEU A 96 2.35 1.07 1.64
CA LEU A 96 1.66 1.98 2.57
C LEU A 96 0.63 1.16 3.36
N SER A 97 0.73 1.20 4.68
CA SER A 97 -0.20 0.49 5.57
C SER A 97 -0.22 1.13 6.94
N PHE A 98 -1.33 1.00 7.65
CA PHE A 98 -1.37 1.28 9.08
C PHE A 98 -0.59 0.22 9.84
N ILE A 99 0.45 0.61 10.58
CA ILE A 99 1.26 -0.32 11.40
C ILE A 99 1.16 0.08 12.87
N GLY A 100 1.66 1.25 13.27
CA GLY A 100 1.68 1.69 14.66
C GLY A 100 2.19 0.62 15.66
N ILE A 101 1.58 0.60 16.84
CA ILE A 101 1.77 -0.44 17.86
C ILE A 101 0.77 -1.58 17.65
N GLN A 102 -0.46 -1.25 17.23
CA GLN A 102 -1.59 -2.18 17.15
C GLN A 102 -1.66 -2.97 15.84
N GLY A 103 -1.34 -2.32 14.71
CA GLY A 103 -1.43 -2.86 13.34
C GLY A 103 -0.19 -3.64 12.90
N LYS A 104 0.51 -4.30 13.82
CA LYS A 104 1.68 -5.12 13.44
C LYS A 104 1.25 -6.22 12.47
N PHE A 105 2.00 -6.33 11.37
CA PHE A 105 1.73 -7.33 10.34
C PHE A 105 1.63 -8.75 10.90
N VAL A 106 0.52 -9.43 10.58
CA VAL A 106 0.30 -10.86 10.89
C VAL A 106 1.28 -11.74 10.13
N VAL A 107 1.64 -11.36 8.90
CA VAL A 107 2.63 -12.05 8.08
C VAL A 107 3.59 -11.05 7.45
N LYS A 108 4.86 -11.46 7.30
CA LYS A 108 5.89 -10.67 6.62
C LYS A 108 6.65 -11.53 5.63
N ASN A 109 7.28 -10.89 4.66
CA ASN A 109 8.23 -11.53 3.76
C ASN A 109 9.43 -10.60 3.49
N ARG A 110 10.48 -11.14 2.86
CA ARG A 110 11.74 -10.42 2.62
C ARG A 110 11.62 -9.18 1.73
N TYR A 111 10.54 -9.05 0.96
CA TYR A 111 10.30 -7.93 0.03
C TYR A 111 9.53 -6.78 0.69
N MET A 112 9.04 -6.97 1.91
CA MET A 112 8.41 -5.90 2.71
C MET A 112 9.48 -5.07 3.44
N ASP A 113 10.55 -4.70 2.74
CA ASP A 113 11.70 -3.99 3.30
C ASP A 113 11.48 -2.47 3.39
N THR A 114 10.52 -1.95 2.62
CA THR A 114 10.20 -0.53 2.52
C THR A 114 8.69 -0.33 2.62
N ILE A 115 8.19 -0.25 3.85
CA ILE A 115 6.79 0.03 4.16
C ILE A 115 6.72 1.33 4.96
N ILE A 116 5.87 2.24 4.52
CA ILE A 116 5.59 3.50 5.20
C ILE A 116 4.39 3.28 6.11
N ASP A 117 4.62 3.57 7.39
CA ASP A 117 3.56 3.59 8.39
C ASP A 117 2.75 4.88 8.26
N ILE A 118 1.45 4.75 8.00
CA ILE A 118 0.50 5.87 7.90
C ILE A 118 -0.13 6.24 9.25
N ASN A 119 0.31 5.62 10.34
CA ASN A 119 -0.15 5.96 11.68
C ASN A 119 0.15 7.44 12.03
N LYS A 120 -0.89 8.18 12.43
CA LYS A 120 -0.83 9.56 12.93
C LYS A 120 -1.16 9.68 14.42
N SER A 121 -1.76 8.64 15.02
CA SER A 121 -2.05 8.62 16.45
C SER A 121 -0.76 8.53 17.27
N GLU A 122 -0.56 9.44 18.22
CA GLU A 122 0.56 9.38 19.16
C GLU A 122 0.64 8.06 19.93
N SER A 123 -0.52 7.47 20.25
CA SER A 123 -0.64 6.18 20.94
C SER A 123 -0.32 4.96 20.07
N GLY A 124 -0.12 5.13 18.75
CA GLY A 124 0.10 4.02 17.83
C GLY A 124 -1.08 3.05 17.66
N ILE A 125 -2.31 3.47 17.95
CA ILE A 125 -3.52 2.61 17.90
C ILE A 125 -4.59 3.20 16.98
N GLU A 126 -5.63 2.41 16.69
CA GLU A 126 -6.87 2.91 16.09
C GLU A 126 -7.65 3.72 17.14
N THR A 127 -8.13 4.91 16.78
CA THR A 127 -8.62 5.98 17.69
C THR A 127 -10.09 6.32 17.51
N GLU A 128 -10.80 5.60 16.63
CA GLU A 128 -12.19 5.87 16.25
C GLU A 128 -12.44 7.25 15.62
N VAL A 129 -11.38 8.07 15.45
CA VAL A 129 -11.43 9.36 14.76
C VAL A 129 -11.33 9.13 13.26
N VAL A 130 -12.45 9.26 12.55
CA VAL A 130 -12.54 9.02 11.10
C VAL A 130 -11.40 9.69 10.35
N GLY A 131 -10.67 8.88 9.58
CA GLY A 131 -9.63 9.38 8.67
C GLY A 131 -8.28 9.72 9.31
N GLU A 132 -8.12 9.60 10.63
CA GLU A 132 -6.88 10.02 11.31
C GLU A 132 -5.64 9.28 10.77
N ASN A 133 -5.75 7.98 10.50
CA ASN A 133 -4.66 7.13 10.03
C ASN A 133 -4.82 6.77 8.54
N THR A 134 -5.23 7.75 7.73
CA THR A 134 -5.30 7.64 6.26
C THR A 134 -4.07 8.22 5.61
N VAL A 135 -3.80 7.83 4.36
CA VAL A 135 -2.64 8.35 3.63
C VAL A 135 -2.75 9.87 3.54
N ASP A 136 -1.68 10.59 3.86
CA ASP A 136 -1.58 12.03 3.65
C ASP A 136 -0.52 12.40 2.61
N GLU A 137 -0.36 13.71 2.37
CA GLU A 137 0.62 14.22 1.40
C GLU A 137 2.07 13.86 1.77
N LEU A 138 2.40 13.78 3.07
CA LEU A 138 3.74 13.46 3.52
C LEU A 138 4.05 11.98 3.30
N ASP A 139 3.08 11.09 3.56
CA ASP A 139 3.22 9.65 3.31
C ASP A 139 3.36 9.38 1.81
N ALA A 140 2.55 10.04 0.98
CA ALA A 140 2.65 9.96 -0.48
C ALA A 140 4.03 10.40 -0.99
N LYS A 141 4.56 11.52 -0.48
CA LYS A 141 5.92 12.01 -0.81
C LYS A 141 7.00 11.01 -0.41
N LYS A 142 6.89 10.41 0.79
CA LYS A 142 7.81 9.36 1.23
C LYS A 142 7.74 8.15 0.29
N ALA A 143 6.54 7.71 -0.08
CA ALA A 143 6.33 6.55 -0.95
C ALA A 143 6.99 6.75 -2.31
N LEU A 144 6.74 7.89 -2.93
CA LEU A 144 7.34 8.27 -4.20
C LEU A 144 8.88 8.38 -4.09
N ALA A 145 9.40 9.03 -3.05
CA ALA A 145 10.84 9.18 -2.85
C ALA A 145 11.54 7.84 -2.66
N PHE A 146 10.99 6.94 -1.84
CA PHE A 146 11.53 5.60 -1.65
C PHE A 146 11.47 4.77 -2.93
N LEU A 147 10.38 4.84 -3.69
CA LEU A 147 10.28 4.12 -4.95
C LEU A 147 11.36 4.59 -5.93
N LYS A 148 11.51 5.92 -6.09
CA LYS A 148 12.58 6.52 -6.91
C LYS A 148 13.97 6.05 -6.50
N LEU A 149 14.25 5.95 -5.19
CA LEU A 149 15.53 5.46 -4.69
C LEU A 149 15.75 3.97 -5.00
N LYS A 150 14.68 3.16 -4.96
CA LYS A 150 14.74 1.74 -5.28
C LYS A 150 14.98 1.51 -6.78
N MET A 151 14.30 2.25 -7.65
CA MET A 151 14.44 2.14 -9.13
C MET A 151 15.78 2.66 -9.66
N LYS A 152 16.57 3.40 -8.87
CA LYS A 152 17.91 3.89 -9.26
C LYS A 152 19.04 2.86 -9.10
N ARG A 153 18.72 1.65 -8.62
CA ARG A 153 19.70 0.59 -8.35
C ARG A 153 20.17 -0.12 -9.61
#